data_AF-A0A1T5KW23-F1
#
_entry.id   AF-A0A1T5KW23-F1
#
_cell.length_a   1.000
_cell.length_b   1.000
_cell.length_c   1.000
_cell.angle_alpha   90.00
_cell.angle_beta   90.00
_cell.angle_gamma   90.00
#
_symmetry.space_group_name_H-M   'P 1'
#
loop_
_entity.id
_entity.type
_entity.pdbx_description
1 polymer ?
#
loop_
_entity_poly.entity_id
_entity_poly.type
_entity_poly.pdbx_seq_one_letter_code
_entity_poly.pdbx_strand_id
1 'polypeptide(L)'
;MTVRYYISLPNPDRARGSDADLSFTAHGADEFAAQLQDALRTDGLFERWRARQDDPDDVDQSLGLIDPSAQVTGEQDDLRIGLVATTSIPGQVLKHRLRLLSGSAWELRDVSAA
;
A
#
# COMPACT_ATOMS: atom_id res chain seq x y z
N MET A 1 5.73 11.18 13.89
CA MET A 1 6.68 10.09 14.18
C MET A 1 6.61 9.12 13.02
N THR A 2 7.76 8.67 12.50
CA THR A 2 7.84 7.68 11.41
C THR A 2 7.78 6.27 11.98
N VAL A 3 7.09 5.39 11.26
CA VAL A 3 6.87 3.98 11.60
C VAL A 3 7.31 3.13 10.43
N ARG A 4 7.92 1.98 10.70
CA ARG A 4 8.29 0.96 9.71
C ARG A 4 7.28 -0.16 9.76
N TYR A 5 6.67 -0.43 8.62
CA TYR A 5 5.74 -1.53 8.41
C TYR A 5 6.45 -2.61 7.61
N TYR A 6 6.58 -3.80 8.20
CA TYR A 6 7.11 -4.97 7.52
C TYR A 6 5.95 -5.76 6.94
N ILE A 7 5.87 -5.78 5.62
CA ILE A 7 4.79 -6.37 4.85
C ILE A 7 5.36 -7.56 4.07
N SER A 8 4.61 -8.64 4.00
CA SER A 8 4.97 -9.83 3.24
C SER A 8 3.86 -10.13 2.24
N LEU A 9 4.26 -10.32 0.99
CA LEU A 9 3.42 -10.77 -0.10
C LEU A 9 3.77 -12.24 -0.37
N PRO A 10 3.06 -13.21 0.23
CA PRO A 10 3.35 -14.63 0.02
C PRO A 10 3.05 -15.10 -1.40
N ASN A 11 2.15 -14.40 -2.11
CA ASN A 11 1.78 -14.69 -3.49
C ASN A 11 1.71 -13.37 -4.28
N PRO A 12 2.82 -12.87 -4.84
CA PRO A 12 2.83 -11.59 -5.55
C PRO A 12 1.91 -11.60 -6.79
N ASP A 13 1.76 -12.72 -7.49
CA ASP A 13 0.79 -12.87 -8.59
C ASP A 13 -0.67 -12.68 -8.15
N ARG A 14 -0.97 -13.01 -6.89
CA ARG A 14 -2.30 -12.80 -6.29
C ARG A 14 -2.43 -11.47 -5.56
N ALA A 15 -1.34 -10.73 -5.39
CA ALA A 15 -1.30 -9.39 -4.78
C ALA A 15 -1.85 -8.34 -5.75
N ARG A 16 -3.11 -8.54 -6.15
CA ARG A 16 -3.90 -7.68 -7.02
C ARG A 16 -5.26 -7.49 -6.37
N GLY A 17 -5.68 -6.24 -6.21
CA GLY A 17 -7.03 -5.90 -5.78
C GLY A 17 -8.09 -6.31 -6.80
N SER A 18 -9.35 -6.09 -6.44
CA SER A 18 -10.48 -6.39 -7.32
C SER A 18 -10.54 -5.48 -8.55
N ASP A 19 -10.10 -4.22 -8.42
CA ASP A 19 -10.07 -3.24 -9.51
C ASP A 19 -8.67 -3.19 -10.10
N ALA A 20 -8.52 -3.60 -11.37
CA ALA A 20 -7.24 -3.56 -12.08
C ALA A 20 -6.63 -2.14 -12.17
N ASP A 21 -7.48 -1.11 -12.13
CA ASP A 21 -7.09 0.30 -12.18
C ASP A 21 -6.46 0.82 -10.87
N LEU A 22 -6.77 0.16 -9.74
CA LEU A 22 -6.26 0.48 -8.41
C LEU A 22 -5.21 -0.54 -7.93
N SER A 23 -5.12 -1.67 -8.61
CA SER A 23 -4.27 -2.79 -8.21
C SER A 23 -2.81 -2.56 -8.56
N PHE A 24 -1.92 -3.27 -7.88
CA PHE A 24 -0.52 -3.33 -8.29
C PHE A 24 -0.41 -3.80 -9.75
N THR A 25 0.47 -3.19 -10.51
CA THR A 25 0.86 -3.66 -11.86
C THR A 25 2.30 -4.19 -11.88
N ALA A 26 3.01 -4.03 -10.76
CA ALA A 26 4.40 -4.43 -10.54
C ALA A 26 4.58 -5.95 -10.50
N HIS A 27 5.67 -6.47 -11.07
CA HIS A 27 5.97 -7.90 -11.04
C HIS A 27 7.21 -8.21 -10.19
N GLY A 28 8.14 -7.27 -10.03
CA GLY A 28 9.32 -7.40 -9.17
C GLY A 28 9.20 -6.69 -7.81
N ALA A 29 9.99 -7.13 -6.82
CA ALA A 29 9.98 -6.55 -5.48
C ALA A 29 10.26 -5.03 -5.47
N ASP A 30 11.21 -4.58 -6.29
CA ASP A 30 11.55 -3.16 -6.44
C ASP A 30 10.37 -2.36 -7.03
N GLU A 31 9.68 -2.90 -8.04
CA GLU A 31 8.50 -2.26 -8.62
C GLU A 31 7.33 -2.21 -7.64
N PHE A 32 7.11 -3.27 -6.84
CA PHE A 32 6.09 -3.27 -5.80
C PHE A 32 6.38 -2.19 -4.76
N ALA A 33 7.64 -2.05 -4.36
CA ALA A 33 8.07 -1.01 -3.44
C ALA A 33 7.86 0.39 -4.04
N ALA A 34 8.26 0.60 -5.30
CA ALA A 34 8.07 1.87 -5.98
C ALA A 34 6.57 2.26 -6.09
N GLN A 35 5.69 1.31 -6.46
CA GLN A 35 4.25 1.56 -6.54
C GLN A 35 3.62 1.82 -5.17
N LEU A 36 4.00 1.05 -4.14
CA LEU A 36 3.49 1.30 -2.79
C LEU A 36 3.98 2.66 -2.28
N GLN A 37 5.23 3.02 -2.56
CA GLN A 37 5.77 4.33 -2.21
C GLN A 37 4.99 5.46 -2.89
N ASP A 38 4.73 5.34 -4.19
CA ASP A 38 3.95 6.33 -4.95
C ASP A 38 2.53 6.48 -4.39
N ALA A 39 1.88 5.36 -4.06
CA ALA A 39 0.54 5.34 -3.45
C ALA A 39 0.47 5.90 -2.02
N LEU A 40 1.61 6.00 -1.33
CA LEU A 40 1.73 6.65 -0.02
C LEU A 40 2.10 8.14 -0.15
N ARG A 41 2.86 8.50 -1.19
CA ARG A 41 3.27 9.89 -1.46
C ARG A 41 2.18 10.71 -2.13
N THR A 42 1.27 10.06 -2.85
CA THR A 42 0.21 10.70 -3.62
C THR A 42 -1.17 10.24 -3.17
N ASP A 43 -2.17 11.11 -3.31
CA ASP A 43 -3.56 10.82 -3.00
C ASP A 43 -4.34 10.31 -4.23
N GLY A 44 -3.73 10.25 -5.41
CA GLY A 44 -4.40 9.86 -6.65
C GLY A 44 -5.05 8.47 -6.60
N LEU A 45 -4.45 7.51 -5.88
CA LEU A 45 -5.08 6.20 -5.66
C LEU A 45 -6.36 6.33 -4.81
N PHE A 46 -6.32 7.16 -3.77
CA PHE A 46 -7.46 7.40 -2.90
C PHE A 46 -8.58 8.12 -3.61
N GLU A 47 -8.26 9.18 -4.36
CA GLU A 47 -9.24 9.94 -5.11
C GLU A 47 -9.97 9.06 -6.13
N ARG A 48 -9.23 8.22 -6.87
CA ARG A 48 -9.82 7.26 -7.82
C ARG A 48 -10.74 6.27 -7.13
N TRP A 49 -10.33 5.72 -5.98
CA TRP A 49 -11.17 4.81 -5.22
C TRP A 49 -12.41 5.50 -4.63
N ARG A 50 -12.23 6.71 -4.07
CA ARG A 50 -13.27 7.55 -3.49
C ARG A 50 -14.33 7.89 -4.55
N ALA A 51 -13.91 8.24 -5.77
CA ALA A 51 -14.81 8.50 -6.88
C ALA A 51 -15.63 7.29 -7.35
N ARG A 52 -15.25 6.06 -6.96
CA ARG A 52 -16.04 4.84 -7.20
C ARG A 52 -17.00 4.49 -6.07
N GLN A 53 -16.95 5.19 -4.94
CA GLN A 53 -17.91 4.99 -3.86
C GLN A 53 -19.25 5.62 -4.24
N ASP A 54 -20.35 5.01 -3.78
CA ASP A 54 -21.71 5.49 -4.02
C ASP A 54 -21.92 6.88 -3.40
N ASP A 55 -21.33 7.10 -2.21
CA ASP A 55 -21.26 8.39 -1.53
C ASP A 55 -19.80 8.78 -1.22
N PRO A 56 -19.17 9.60 -2.08
CA PRO A 56 -17.78 10.00 -1.87
C PRO A 56 -17.60 11.00 -0.70
N ASP A 57 -18.65 11.70 -0.27
CA ASP A 57 -18.58 12.69 0.81
C ASP A 57 -18.67 12.03 2.20
N ASP A 58 -19.29 10.85 2.31
CA ASP A 58 -19.32 10.03 3.54
C ASP A 58 -17.98 9.31 3.82
N VAL A 59 -17.07 9.25 2.83
CA VAL A 59 -15.76 8.61 2.98
C VAL A 59 -14.89 9.38 3.98
N ASP A 60 -14.29 8.64 4.93
CA ASP A 60 -13.37 9.20 5.91
C ASP A 60 -12.15 9.86 5.23
N GLN A 61 -12.06 11.18 5.34
CA GLN A 61 -10.97 11.99 4.76
C GLN A 61 -9.61 11.65 5.37
N SER A 62 -9.58 11.06 6.58
CA SER A 62 -8.35 10.59 7.22
C SER A 62 -7.70 9.45 6.42
N LEU A 63 -8.45 8.73 5.59
CA LEU A 63 -7.93 7.73 4.64
C LEU A 63 -7.19 8.37 3.45
N GLY A 64 -7.33 9.67 3.24
CA GLY A 64 -6.65 10.46 2.22
C GLY A 64 -5.28 10.99 2.64
N LEU A 65 -4.77 10.61 3.82
CA LEU A 65 -3.45 11.06 4.29
C LEU A 65 -2.34 10.57 3.37
N ILE A 66 -1.44 11.50 3.02
CA ILE A 66 -0.24 11.25 2.22
C ILE A 66 1.00 11.65 3.00
N ASP A 67 2.10 11.01 2.68
CA ASP A 67 3.41 11.31 3.24
C ASP A 67 4.44 11.40 2.10
N PRO A 68 4.80 12.62 1.67
CA PRO A 68 5.77 12.81 0.59
C PRO A 68 7.17 12.30 0.95
N SER A 69 7.46 12.12 2.25
CA SER A 69 8.72 11.55 2.73
C SER A 69 8.66 10.02 2.88
N ALA A 70 7.53 9.38 2.55
CA ALA A 70 7.40 7.93 2.64
C ALA A 70 8.46 7.23 1.79
N GLN A 71 9.09 6.21 2.35
CA GLN A 71 10.07 5.38 1.66
C GLN A 71 9.65 3.93 1.74
N VAL A 72 9.71 3.21 0.63
CA VAL A 72 9.42 1.78 0.60
C VAL A 72 10.57 1.07 -0.08
N THR A 73 11.03 -0.01 0.54
CA THR A 73 12.04 -0.91 -0.02
C THR A 73 11.44 -2.29 -0.21
N GLY A 74 11.75 -2.94 -1.33
CA GLY A 74 11.29 -4.28 -1.64
C GLY A 74 12.44 -5.26 -1.72
N GLU A 75 12.24 -6.42 -1.14
CA GLU A 75 13.18 -7.54 -1.19
C GLU A 75 12.44 -8.77 -1.71
N GLN A 76 13.00 -9.41 -2.74
CA GLN A 76 12.47 -10.67 -3.24
C GLN A 76 13.12 -11.82 -2.47
N ASP A 77 12.30 -12.59 -1.78
CA ASP A 77 12.72 -13.76 -1.01
C ASP A 77 12.04 -15.01 -1.60
N ASP A 78 12.73 -15.63 -2.56
CA ASP A 78 12.23 -16.80 -3.29
C ASP A 78 10.87 -16.52 -3.97
N LEU A 79 9.80 -17.23 -3.58
CA LEU A 79 8.43 -17.04 -4.10
C LEU A 79 7.64 -15.89 -3.43
N ARG A 80 8.20 -15.25 -2.41
CA ARG A 80 7.53 -14.20 -1.63
C ARG A 80 8.27 -12.87 -1.73
N ILE A 81 7.53 -11.77 -1.67
CA ILE A 81 8.10 -10.43 -1.68
C ILE A 81 7.94 -9.81 -0.29
N GLY A 82 9.05 -9.38 0.31
CA GLY A 82 9.07 -8.55 1.50
C GLY A 82 9.04 -7.08 1.10
N LEU A 83 8.18 -6.28 1.70
CA LEU A 83 8.17 -4.83 1.56
C LEU A 83 8.36 -4.21 2.93
N VAL A 84 9.22 -3.20 3.03
CA VAL A 84 9.39 -2.41 4.26
C VAL A 84 9.03 -0.97 3.93
N ALA A 85 7.89 -0.51 4.46
CA ALA A 85 7.40 0.85 4.27
C ALA A 85 7.69 1.70 5.51
N THR A 86 8.50 2.73 5.35
CA THR A 86 8.79 3.73 6.37
C THR A 86 7.97 4.99 6.07
N THR A 87 7.00 5.30 6.92
CA THR A 87 6.09 6.43 6.74
C THR A 87 5.57 6.97 8.06
N SER A 88 5.14 8.23 8.07
CA SER A 88 4.38 8.84 9.15
C SER A 88 2.87 8.59 9.07
N ILE A 89 2.40 7.94 7.99
CA ILE A 89 1.00 7.57 7.79
C ILE A 89 0.57 6.53 8.85
N PRO A 90 -0.61 6.69 9.46
CA PRO A 90 -1.12 5.73 10.43
C PRO A 90 -1.44 4.39 9.76
N GLY A 91 -1.22 3.30 10.50
CA GLY A 91 -1.36 1.94 9.99
C GLY A 91 -2.73 1.63 9.38
N GLN A 92 -3.81 2.29 9.82
CA GLN A 92 -5.14 2.12 9.22
C GLN A 92 -5.17 2.56 7.74
N VAL A 93 -4.55 3.69 7.43
CA VAL A 93 -4.48 4.25 6.07
C VAL A 93 -3.58 3.39 5.19
N LEU A 94 -2.42 2.97 5.71
CA LEU A 94 -1.52 2.05 5.02
C LEU A 94 -2.20 0.70 4.70
N LYS A 95 -2.90 0.11 5.67
CA LYS A 95 -3.68 -1.13 5.47
C LYS A 95 -4.77 -0.95 4.42
N HIS A 96 -5.43 0.20 4.41
CA HIS A 96 -6.43 0.52 3.39
C HIS A 96 -5.80 0.61 1.99
N ARG A 97 -4.68 1.33 1.83
CA ARG A 97 -3.91 1.40 0.57
C ARG A 97 -3.48 0.02 0.08
N LEU A 98 -2.90 -0.79 0.96
CA LEU A 98 -2.50 -2.17 0.64
C LEU A 98 -3.70 -3.00 0.20
N ARG A 99 -4.86 -2.84 0.82
CA ARG A 99 -6.07 -3.56 0.44
C ARG A 99 -6.58 -3.17 -0.94
N LEU A 100 -6.43 -1.91 -1.35
CA LEU A 100 -6.77 -1.47 -2.71
C LEU A 100 -5.79 -2.05 -3.74
N LEU A 101 -4.48 -1.98 -3.44
CA LEU A 101 -3.42 -2.38 -4.36
C LEU A 101 -3.30 -3.91 -4.50
N SER A 102 -3.31 -4.63 -3.38
CA SER A 102 -3.04 -6.08 -3.29
C SER A 102 -4.23 -6.93 -2.86
N GLY A 103 -5.38 -6.32 -2.57
CA GLY A 103 -6.54 -7.04 -2.06
C GLY A 103 -6.26 -7.65 -0.69
N SER A 104 -6.41 -8.96 -0.59
CA SER A 104 -6.19 -9.75 0.64
C SER A 104 -4.91 -10.59 0.60
N ALA A 105 -4.12 -10.52 -0.47
CA ALA A 105 -2.93 -11.35 -0.66
C ALA A 105 -1.65 -10.70 -0.07
N TRP A 106 -1.76 -10.14 1.13
CA TRP A 106 -0.66 -9.53 1.87
C TRP A 106 -0.80 -9.79 3.36
N GLU A 107 0.33 -9.77 4.06
CA GLU A 107 0.42 -9.99 5.50
C GLU A 107 1.25 -8.88 6.14
N LEU A 108 0.76 -8.31 7.25
CA LEU A 108 1.59 -7.43 8.08
C LEU A 108 2.39 -8.31 9.04
N ARG A 109 3.72 -8.34 8.86
CA ARG A 109 4.63 -9.11 9.70
C ARG A 109 4.90 -8.41 11.02
N ASP A 110 5.26 -7.15 10.94
CA ASP A 110 5.70 -6.39 12.11
C ASP A 110 5.50 -4.88 11.91
N VAL A 111 5.46 -4.14 13.02
CA VAL A 111 5.37 -2.68 13.03
C VAL A 111 6.31 -2.16 14.09
N SER A 112 7.31 -1.38 13.68
CA SER A 112 8.31 -0.81 14.59
C SER A 112 8.45 0.70 14.39
N ALA A 113 8.93 1.41 15.42
CA ALA A 113 9.26 2.81 15.28
C ALA A 113 10.50 2.97 14.37
N ALA A 114 10.48 3.95 13.47
CA ALA A 114 11.53 4.16 12.47
C ALA A 114 12.69 5.03 12.96
#